data_AF-A0A8S0G4P4-F1
#
_entry.id   AF-A0A8S0G4P4-F1
#
_cell.length_a   1.000
_cell.length_b   1.000
_cell.length_c   1.000
_cell.angle_alpha   90.00
_cell.angle_beta   90.00
_cell.angle_gamma   90.00
#
_symmetry.space_group_name_H-M   'P 1'
#
loop_
_entity.id
_entity.type
_entity.pdbx_description
1 polymer ?
#
loop_
_entity_poly.entity_id
_entity_poly.type
_entity_poly.pdbx_seq_one_letter_code
_entity_poly.pdbx_strand_id
1 'polypeptide(L)'
;MKARVAPILYMEGACGVRLNADDDVSEIFKNGRASISLGYIGIHETINALFGGEHVYDNEQLRAKGIAIVERLRQAVDQWKEETGYGFSLYSTPSENLCDRFCRLDTAEFGVVPGVTDKGYYTNSFHLDVEKKVNPYDKIDFEAPYPPLANGGFICYGESIQTFSTT
;
A
#
# COMPACT_ATOMS: atom_id res chain seq x y z
N MET A 1 8.72 1.13 26.83
CA MET A 1 7.54 1.94 27.24
C MET A 1 6.82 1.12 28.31
N LYS A 2 6.38 1.74 29.41
CA LYS A 2 5.85 1.00 30.57
C LYS A 2 4.34 0.81 30.48
N ALA A 3 3.80 -0.31 30.97
CA ALA A 3 2.39 -0.67 30.85
C ALA A 3 1.41 0.37 31.45
N ARG A 4 1.84 1.14 32.45
CA ARG A 4 1.04 2.20 33.09
C ARG A 4 0.52 3.30 32.15
N VAL A 5 1.06 3.43 30.93
CA VAL A 5 0.60 4.43 29.95
C VAL A 5 -0.80 4.15 29.41
N ALA A 6 -1.24 2.89 29.40
CA ALA A 6 -2.59 2.50 28.99
C ALA A 6 -3.07 1.25 29.75
N PRO A 7 -3.55 1.41 31.00
CA PRO A 7 -3.90 0.28 31.88
C PRO A 7 -4.96 -0.66 31.29
N ILE A 8 -5.98 -0.13 30.61
CA ILE A 8 -7.04 -0.94 29.98
C ILE A 8 -6.46 -1.88 28.91
N LEU A 9 -5.48 -1.40 28.12
CA LEU A 9 -4.87 -2.17 27.04
C LEU A 9 -3.89 -3.22 27.58
N TYR A 10 -3.02 -2.84 28.51
CA TYR A 10 -1.85 -3.63 28.89
C TYR A 10 -1.97 -4.35 30.24
N MET A 11 -2.83 -3.88 31.14
CA MET A 11 -2.97 -4.40 32.52
C MET A 11 -4.30 -5.15 32.72
N GLU A 12 -5.39 -4.68 32.07
CA GLU A 12 -6.73 -5.27 32.22
C GLU A 12 -7.07 -6.35 31.18
N GLY A 13 -6.16 -6.67 30.25
CA GLY A 13 -6.29 -7.82 29.36
C GLY A 13 -6.83 -7.56 27.96
N ALA A 14 -7.07 -6.31 27.54
CA ALA A 14 -7.62 -6.05 26.20
C ALA A 14 -6.66 -6.46 25.05
N CYS A 15 -5.34 -6.44 25.26
CA CYS A 15 -4.34 -7.00 24.34
C CYS A 15 -4.04 -8.49 24.58
N GLY A 16 -4.89 -9.21 25.33
CA GLY A 16 -4.70 -10.63 25.63
C GLY A 16 -3.58 -10.93 26.65
N VAL A 17 -3.09 -9.91 27.35
CA VAL A 17 -1.99 -9.98 28.33
C VAL A 17 -2.32 -9.11 29.55
N ARG A 18 -1.81 -9.49 30.73
CA ARG A 18 -1.90 -8.69 31.95
C ARG A 18 -0.49 -8.41 32.47
N LEU A 19 -0.01 -7.20 32.21
CA LEU A 19 1.30 -6.71 32.65
C LEU A 19 1.19 -5.93 33.96
N ASN A 20 2.26 -5.89 34.73
CA ASN A 20 2.40 -4.97 35.86
C ASN A 20 2.75 -3.56 35.36
N ALA A 21 2.48 -2.54 36.17
CA ALA A 21 2.62 -1.12 35.79
C ALA A 21 4.00 -0.75 35.22
N ASP A 22 5.06 -1.39 35.69
CA ASP A 22 6.46 -1.13 35.31
C ASP A 22 7.05 -2.14 34.31
N ASP A 23 6.25 -3.08 33.83
CA ASP A 23 6.66 -4.01 32.78
C ASP A 23 6.77 -3.27 31.43
N ASP A 24 7.70 -3.71 30.59
CA ASP A 24 7.86 -3.16 29.24
C ASP A 24 6.85 -3.76 28.26
N VAL A 25 6.13 -2.87 27.57
CA VAL A 25 5.15 -3.25 26.53
C VAL A 25 5.81 -3.62 25.21
N SER A 26 7.13 -3.49 25.04
CA SER A 26 7.78 -3.87 23.77
C SER A 26 7.66 -5.37 23.49
N GLU A 27 7.71 -6.20 24.53
CA GLU A 27 7.70 -7.65 24.39
C GLU A 27 6.34 -8.19 23.93
N ILE A 28 5.25 -7.46 24.17
CA ILE A 28 3.91 -7.88 23.72
C ILE A 28 3.72 -7.71 22.21
N PHE A 29 4.57 -6.93 21.55
CA PHE A 29 4.48 -6.63 20.12
C PHE A 29 5.38 -7.53 19.26
N LYS A 30 6.30 -8.27 19.88
CA LYS A 30 7.19 -9.21 19.20
C LYS A 30 6.47 -10.51 18.84
N ASN A 31 7.07 -11.30 17.96
CA ASN A 31 6.58 -12.62 17.52
C ASN A 31 5.19 -12.56 16.84
N GLY A 32 4.93 -11.49 16.08
CA GLY A 32 3.72 -11.37 15.25
C GLY A 32 2.44 -10.97 15.98
N ARG A 33 2.52 -10.51 17.24
CA ARG A 33 1.36 -10.00 18.00
C ARG A 33 0.93 -8.58 17.61
N ALA A 34 1.82 -7.80 17.03
CA ALA A 34 1.49 -6.55 16.37
C ALA A 34 2.12 -6.49 14.99
N SER A 35 1.40 -5.88 14.05
CA SER A 35 1.90 -5.61 12.71
C SER A 35 2.44 -4.19 12.59
N ILE A 36 3.57 -4.04 11.90
CA ILE A 36 4.11 -2.75 11.47
C ILE A 36 3.93 -2.69 9.95
N SER A 37 3.17 -1.70 9.48
CA SER A 37 2.85 -1.59 8.06
C SER A 37 3.84 -0.68 7.32
N LEU A 38 4.43 -1.20 6.24
CA LEU A 38 5.09 -0.39 5.23
C LEU A 38 4.06 -0.02 4.16
N GLY A 39 3.66 1.26 4.12
CA GLY A 39 2.72 1.79 3.13
C GLY A 39 3.42 2.20 1.84
N TYR A 40 2.77 1.98 0.68
CA TYR A 40 3.19 2.54 -0.60
C TYR A 40 2.00 3.05 -1.43
N ILE A 41 2.29 3.89 -2.43
CA ILE A 41 1.35 4.50 -3.36
C ILE A 41 2.06 4.85 -4.67
N GLY A 42 1.33 4.98 -5.78
CA GLY A 42 1.83 5.65 -6.98
C GLY A 42 2.78 4.80 -7.83
N ILE A 43 2.54 3.48 -7.94
CA ILE A 43 3.36 2.63 -8.82
C ILE A 43 3.26 3.10 -10.27
N HIS A 44 2.10 3.55 -10.71
CA HIS A 44 1.89 4.09 -12.06
C HIS A 44 2.81 5.29 -12.33
N GLU A 45 2.77 6.31 -11.47
CA GLU A 45 3.56 7.53 -11.63
C GLU A 45 5.05 7.25 -11.43
N THR A 46 5.40 6.31 -10.56
CA THR A 46 6.80 5.87 -10.39
C THR A 46 7.36 5.31 -11.70
N ILE A 47 6.59 4.47 -12.40
CA ILE A 47 7.00 3.92 -13.69
C ILE A 47 7.11 5.02 -14.76
N ASN A 48 6.14 5.94 -14.81
CA ASN A 48 6.18 7.07 -15.74
C ASN A 48 7.39 7.98 -15.50
N ALA A 49 7.70 8.29 -14.23
CA ALA A 49 8.82 9.14 -13.85
C ALA A 49 10.19 8.50 -14.18
N LEU A 50 10.33 7.19 -13.96
CA LEU A 50 11.61 6.49 -14.15
C LEU A 50 11.92 6.12 -15.60
N PHE A 51 10.90 5.74 -16.36
CA PHE A 51 11.08 5.13 -17.68
C PHE A 51 10.47 5.95 -18.81
N GLY A 52 9.47 6.79 -18.51
CA GLY A 52 8.66 7.47 -19.51
C GLY A 52 8.04 6.49 -20.53
N GLY A 53 7.52 7.06 -21.62
CA GLY A 53 7.07 6.27 -22.78
C GLY A 53 5.64 5.77 -22.68
N GLU A 54 5.43 4.50 -22.98
CA GLU A 54 4.12 3.87 -23.09
C GLU A 54 3.47 3.66 -21.71
N HIS A 55 2.15 3.58 -21.68
CA HIS A 55 1.41 3.32 -20.46
C HIS A 55 1.71 1.90 -19.93
N VAL A 56 1.88 1.74 -18.62
CA VAL A 56 2.24 0.46 -17.95
C VAL A 56 1.33 -0.73 -18.30
N TYR A 57 0.07 -0.45 -18.63
CA TYR A 57 -0.89 -1.46 -19.10
C TYR A 57 -0.58 -1.99 -20.50
N ASP A 58 -0.10 -1.14 -21.41
CA ASP A 58 0.17 -1.50 -22.81
C ASP A 58 1.56 -2.12 -23.02
N ASN A 59 2.40 -2.13 -21.98
CA ASN A 59 3.78 -2.55 -22.07
C ASN A 59 4.15 -3.55 -20.96
N GLU A 60 4.30 -4.82 -21.32
CA GLU A 60 4.61 -5.90 -20.39
C GLU A 60 5.94 -5.71 -19.65
N GLN A 61 6.94 -5.05 -20.27
CA GLN A 61 8.22 -4.81 -19.61
C GLN A 61 8.10 -3.75 -18.52
N LEU A 62 7.30 -2.69 -18.76
CA LEU A 62 7.00 -1.68 -17.75
C LEU A 62 6.15 -2.29 -16.62
N ARG A 63 5.19 -3.15 -16.96
CA ARG A 63 4.40 -3.90 -15.99
C ARG A 63 5.27 -4.77 -15.09
N ALA A 64 6.21 -5.52 -15.66
CA ALA A 64 7.15 -6.34 -14.91
C ALA A 64 8.01 -5.50 -13.95
N LYS A 65 8.43 -4.30 -14.36
CA LYS A 65 9.15 -3.35 -13.48
C LYS A 65 8.30 -2.88 -12.31
N GLY A 66 7.01 -2.58 -12.53
CA GLY A 66 6.07 -2.22 -11.47
C GLY A 66 5.93 -3.33 -10.43
N ILE A 67 5.79 -4.58 -10.89
CA ILE A 67 5.75 -5.77 -10.02
C ILE A 67 7.06 -5.91 -9.24
N ALA A 68 8.21 -5.78 -9.91
CA ALA A 68 9.52 -5.92 -9.28
C ALA A 68 9.77 -4.89 -8.15
N ILE A 69 9.23 -3.67 -8.28
CA ILE A 69 9.28 -2.67 -7.20
C ILE A 69 8.52 -3.19 -5.97
N VAL A 70 7.29 -3.69 -6.16
CA VAL A 70 6.46 -4.20 -5.06
C VAL A 70 7.08 -5.47 -4.45
N GLU A 71 7.66 -6.36 -5.25
CA GLU A 71 8.42 -7.51 -4.78
C GLU A 71 9.62 -7.10 -3.92
N ARG A 72 10.35 -6.05 -4.32
CA ARG A 72 11.49 -5.56 -3.55
C ARG A 72 11.07 -4.97 -2.20
N LEU A 73 9.94 -4.27 -2.16
CA LEU A 73 9.34 -3.78 -0.90
C LEU A 73 8.91 -4.94 -0.02
N ARG A 74 8.32 -5.99 -0.60
CA ARG A 74 7.95 -7.20 0.13
C ARG A 74 9.17 -7.87 0.77
N GLN A 75 10.24 -8.04 0.00
CA GLN A 75 11.49 -8.61 0.50
C GLN A 75 12.08 -7.81 1.66
N ALA A 76 12.00 -6.46 1.63
CA ALA A 76 12.47 -5.63 2.73
C ALA A 76 11.68 -5.87 4.02
N VAL A 77 10.35 -5.97 3.90
CA VAL A 77 9.45 -6.27 5.01
C VAL A 77 9.75 -7.65 5.62
N ASP A 78 9.95 -8.67 4.77
CA ASP A 78 10.31 -10.01 5.24
C ASP A 78 11.69 -10.02 5.93
N GLN A 79 12.68 -9.32 5.37
CA GLN A 79 14.00 -9.14 5.98
C GLN A 79 13.91 -8.48 7.37
N TRP A 80 13.17 -7.38 7.51
CA TRP A 80 13.01 -6.70 8.80
C TRP A 80 12.29 -7.57 9.83
N LYS A 81 11.36 -8.40 9.39
CA LYS A 81 10.69 -9.37 10.25
C LYS A 81 11.67 -10.40 10.80
N GLU A 82 12.57 -10.91 9.97
CA GLU A 82 13.63 -11.85 10.40
C GLU A 82 14.64 -11.19 11.32
N GLU A 83 15.09 -9.97 11.01
CA GLU A 83 16.13 -9.26 11.78
C GLU A 83 15.65 -8.79 13.15
N THR A 84 14.38 -8.41 13.28
CA THR A 84 13.88 -7.73 14.49
C THR A 84 12.88 -8.53 15.31
N GLY A 85 12.26 -9.56 14.71
CA GLY A 85 11.17 -10.32 15.31
C GLY A 85 9.82 -9.58 15.39
N TYR A 86 9.72 -8.37 14.84
CA TYR A 86 8.43 -7.64 14.70
C TYR A 86 7.67 -8.09 13.45
N GLY A 87 6.35 -8.06 13.51
CA GLY A 87 5.50 -8.43 12.38
C GLY A 87 5.44 -7.34 11.31
N PHE A 88 6.46 -7.18 10.47
CA PHE A 88 6.35 -6.25 9.35
C PHE A 88 5.39 -6.81 8.28
N SER A 89 4.59 -5.93 7.67
CA SER A 89 3.74 -6.28 6.52
C SER A 89 3.69 -5.15 5.49
N LEU A 90 3.63 -5.50 4.20
CA LEU A 90 3.45 -4.53 3.12
C LEU A 90 1.96 -4.18 2.98
N TYR A 91 1.64 -2.88 2.94
CA TYR A 91 0.28 -2.37 2.96
C TYR A 91 0.00 -1.44 1.78
N SER A 92 -1.04 -1.75 1.03
CA SER A 92 -1.52 -0.93 -0.08
C SER A 92 -2.38 0.19 0.50
N THR A 93 -1.83 1.40 0.60
CA THR A 93 -2.45 2.47 1.40
C THR A 93 -3.72 2.99 0.73
N PRO A 94 -4.91 2.89 1.34
CA PRO A 94 -6.12 3.48 0.82
C PRO A 94 -6.20 4.92 1.33
N SER A 95 -5.86 5.92 0.53
CA SER A 95 -6.02 7.30 0.99
C SER A 95 -6.05 8.32 -0.13
N GLU A 96 -7.27 8.72 -0.50
CA GLU A 96 -7.54 9.85 -1.40
C GLU A 96 -6.86 11.14 -0.90
N ASN A 97 -6.90 11.39 0.41
CA ASN A 97 -6.24 12.55 1.02
C ASN A 97 -4.71 12.49 0.93
N LEU A 98 -4.11 11.29 0.94
CA LEU A 98 -2.67 11.13 0.82
C LEU A 98 -2.21 11.28 -0.63
N CYS A 99 -3.01 10.81 -1.60
CA CYS A 99 -2.77 10.96 -3.04
C CYS A 99 -2.57 12.44 -3.40
N ASP A 100 -3.54 13.29 -3.04
CA ASP A 100 -3.49 14.73 -3.30
C ASP A 100 -2.33 15.39 -2.54
N ARG A 101 -2.13 15.02 -1.27
CA ARG A 101 -1.08 15.62 -0.46
C ARG A 101 0.31 15.37 -1.03
N PHE A 102 0.63 14.15 -1.44
CA PHE A 102 1.93 13.85 -2.03
C PHE A 102 2.11 14.54 -3.38
N CYS A 103 1.11 14.47 -4.26
CA CYS A 103 1.17 15.13 -5.55
C CYS A 103 1.38 16.65 -5.40
N ARG A 104 0.71 17.30 -4.45
CA ARG A 104 0.88 18.74 -4.18
C ARG A 104 2.27 19.08 -3.65
N LEU A 105 2.83 18.26 -2.76
CA LEU A 105 4.18 18.48 -2.24
C LEU A 105 5.23 18.31 -3.34
N ASP A 106 5.10 17.25 -4.14
CA ASP A 106 6.03 16.98 -5.23
C ASP A 106 5.89 18.02 -6.36
N THR A 107 4.68 18.52 -6.62
CA THR A 107 4.46 19.64 -7.56
C THR A 107 5.15 20.92 -7.08
N ALA A 108 5.15 21.18 -5.76
CA ALA A 108 5.81 22.36 -5.20
C ALA A 108 7.34 22.28 -5.31
N GLU A 109 7.91 21.08 -5.28
CA GLU A 109 9.36 20.86 -5.35
C GLU A 109 9.87 20.69 -6.80
N PHE A 110 9.18 19.90 -7.61
CA PHE A 110 9.63 19.50 -8.95
C PHE A 110 8.83 20.14 -10.09
N GLY A 111 7.77 20.89 -9.78
CA GLY A 111 6.84 21.45 -10.76
C GLY A 111 5.87 20.42 -11.33
N VAL A 112 5.21 20.80 -12.42
CA VAL A 112 4.26 19.93 -13.12
C VAL A 112 5.04 18.98 -14.04
N VAL A 113 4.98 17.69 -13.72
CA VAL A 113 5.64 16.61 -14.46
C VAL A 113 4.57 15.81 -15.22
N PRO A 114 4.67 15.73 -16.57
CA PRO A 114 3.72 15.00 -17.39
C PRO A 114 3.61 13.51 -17.01
N GLY A 115 2.39 13.00 -16.87
CA GLY A 115 2.09 11.64 -16.45
C GLY A 115 2.42 11.32 -14.98
N VAL A 116 2.72 12.33 -14.17
CA VAL A 116 3.09 12.15 -12.75
C VAL A 116 2.29 13.10 -11.87
N THR A 117 2.56 14.41 -11.94
CA THR A 117 1.89 15.41 -11.10
C THR A 117 0.86 16.26 -11.85
N ASP A 118 0.86 16.21 -13.18
CA ASP A 118 -0.05 16.96 -14.06
C ASP A 118 -1.54 16.67 -13.82
N LYS A 119 -1.89 15.44 -13.42
CA LYS A 119 -3.26 15.08 -13.07
C LYS A 119 -3.70 15.54 -11.67
N GLY A 120 -2.77 15.99 -10.83
CA GLY A 120 -3.07 16.51 -9.49
C GLY A 120 -3.28 15.45 -8.40
N TYR A 121 -3.11 14.16 -8.68
CA TYR A 121 -3.17 13.08 -7.69
C TYR A 121 -2.27 11.90 -8.09
N TYR A 122 -1.95 11.03 -7.14
CA TYR A 122 -1.30 9.75 -7.42
C TYR A 122 -2.28 8.58 -7.42
N THR A 123 -2.06 7.63 -8.34
CA THR A 123 -2.84 6.41 -8.40
C THR A 123 -2.61 5.56 -7.14
N ASN A 124 -3.69 5.06 -6.55
CA ASN A 124 -3.62 4.28 -5.33
C ASN A 124 -2.77 3.01 -5.52
N SER A 125 -1.74 2.83 -4.69
CA SER A 125 -0.93 1.61 -4.61
C SER A 125 -0.51 1.06 -5.99
N PHE A 126 -1.05 -0.09 -6.39
CA PHE A 126 -0.77 -0.79 -7.65
C PHE A 126 -1.90 -0.69 -8.68
N HIS A 127 -2.95 0.10 -8.39
CA HIS A 127 -4.12 0.15 -9.25
C HIS A 127 -3.79 0.62 -10.65
N LEU A 128 -4.61 0.16 -11.60
CA LEU A 128 -4.62 0.75 -12.91
C LEU A 128 -5.14 2.19 -12.82
N ASP A 129 -4.45 3.10 -13.51
CA ASP A 129 -4.88 4.50 -13.59
C ASP A 129 -6.31 4.62 -14.15
N VAL A 130 -7.11 5.50 -13.56
CA VAL A 130 -8.55 5.62 -13.84
C VAL A 130 -8.85 6.24 -15.21
N GLU A 131 -7.87 6.96 -15.78
CA GLU A 131 -7.98 7.52 -17.12
C GLU A 131 -7.81 6.45 -18.19
N LYS A 132 -7.12 5.34 -17.87
CA LYS A 132 -6.96 4.19 -18.77
C LYS A 132 -8.25 3.37 -18.84
N LYS A 133 -9.03 3.60 -19.89
CA LYS A 133 -10.27 2.85 -20.16
C LYS A 133 -9.97 1.44 -20.65
N VAL A 134 -10.26 0.46 -19.81
CA VAL A 134 -10.17 -0.98 -20.09
C VAL A 134 -11.46 -1.65 -19.66
N ASN A 135 -11.69 -2.87 -20.12
CA ASN A 135 -12.80 -3.64 -19.59
C ASN A 135 -12.50 -4.10 -18.14
N PRO A 136 -13.51 -4.41 -17.32
CA PRO A 136 -13.29 -4.80 -15.92
C PRO A 136 -12.42 -6.05 -15.73
N TYR A 137 -12.47 -7.02 -16.66
CA TYR A 137 -11.68 -8.24 -16.59
C TYR A 137 -10.20 -7.96 -16.81
N ASP A 138 -9.88 -7.15 -17.83
CA ASP A 138 -8.51 -6.72 -18.11
C ASP A 138 -7.89 -5.96 -16.93
N LYS A 139 -8.69 -5.14 -16.24
CA LYS A 139 -8.26 -4.44 -15.03
C LYS A 139 -7.91 -5.44 -13.91
N ILE A 140 -8.78 -6.43 -13.69
CA ILE A 140 -8.53 -7.47 -12.69
C ILE A 140 -7.25 -8.24 -13.05
N ASP A 141 -7.09 -8.63 -14.31
CA ASP A 141 -5.91 -9.35 -14.79
C ASP A 141 -4.65 -8.50 -14.64
N PHE A 142 -4.73 -7.18 -14.87
CA PHE A 142 -3.64 -6.25 -14.63
C PHE A 142 -3.21 -6.24 -13.16
N GLU A 143 -4.18 -6.16 -12.25
CA GLU A 143 -3.99 -6.01 -10.81
C GLU A 143 -3.67 -7.33 -10.08
N ALA A 144 -4.05 -8.49 -10.63
CA ALA A 144 -3.94 -9.80 -10.00
C ALA A 144 -2.54 -10.19 -9.44
N PRO A 145 -1.40 -9.77 -10.03
CA PRO A 145 -0.08 -10.12 -9.50
C PRO A 145 0.30 -9.43 -8.18
N TYR A 146 -0.33 -8.32 -7.82
CA TYR A 146 0.07 -7.51 -6.67
C TYR A 146 -0.50 -7.97 -5.32
N PRO A 147 -1.77 -8.42 -5.21
CA PRO A 147 -2.35 -8.92 -3.97
C PRO A 147 -1.51 -9.95 -3.20
N PRO A 148 -0.90 -10.97 -3.84
CA PRO A 148 -0.04 -11.93 -3.13
C PRO A 148 1.19 -11.27 -2.49
N LEU A 149 1.67 -10.15 -3.04
CA LEU A 149 2.83 -9.39 -2.55
C LEU A 149 2.46 -8.44 -1.39
N ALA A 150 1.21 -7.96 -1.33
CA ALA A 150 0.74 -6.98 -0.35
C ALA A 150 -0.21 -7.57 0.72
N ASN A 151 0.16 -8.74 1.28
CA ASN A 151 -0.69 -9.47 2.23
C ASN A 151 -0.94 -8.79 3.60
N GLY A 152 -0.33 -7.64 3.88
CA GLY A 152 -0.66 -6.80 5.05
C GLY A 152 -1.96 -6.02 4.91
N GLY A 153 -2.50 -5.96 3.69
CA GLY A 153 -3.77 -5.33 3.37
C GLY A 153 -3.76 -4.79 1.93
N PHE A 154 -4.73 -5.21 1.14
CA PHE A 154 -5.00 -4.69 -0.21
C PHE A 154 -6.52 -4.68 -0.44
N ILE A 155 -6.97 -3.81 -1.34
CA ILE A 155 -8.37 -3.74 -1.80
C ILE A 155 -8.30 -3.58 -3.32
N CYS A 156 -9.03 -4.41 -4.07
CA CYS A 156 -9.20 -4.28 -5.52
C CYS A 156 -10.55 -3.61 -5.82
N TYR A 157 -10.55 -2.56 -6.64
CA TYR A 157 -11.79 -1.87 -7.06
C TYR A 157 -12.10 -2.19 -8.53
N GLY A 158 -13.25 -2.79 -8.80
CA GLY A 158 -13.82 -2.91 -10.15
C GLY A 158 -14.89 -1.84 -10.36
N GLU A 159 -14.78 -1.07 -11.45
CA GLU A 159 -15.89 -0.21 -11.88
C GLU A 159 -16.87 -1.03 -12.73
N SER A 160 -18.15 -0.98 -12.42
CA SER A 160 -19.21 -1.63 -13.20
C SER A 160 -20.30 -0.63 -13.59
N ILE A 161 -20.90 -0.85 -14.76
CA ILE A 161 -22.09 -0.10 -15.19
C ILE A 161 -23.30 -0.72 -14.49
N GLN A 162 -24.20 0.12 -13.98
CA GLN A 162 -25.41 -0.30 -13.28
C GLN A 162 -26.30 -1.16 -14.19
N THR A 163 -26.33 -2.47 -13.97
CA THR A 163 -27.25 -3.40 -14.67
C THR A 163 -28.61 -3.39 -13.97
N PHE A 164 -29.51 -2.50 -14.39
CA PHE A 164 -30.93 -2.66 -14.08
C PHE A 164 -31.51 -3.76 -14.98
N SER A 165 -31.70 -4.97 -14.41
CA SER A 165 -32.62 -5.95 -14.97
C SER A 165 -34.02 -5.61 -14.45
N THR A 166 -34.82 -4.92 -15.25
CA THR A 166 -36.27 -4.90 -15.06
C THR A 166 -36.81 -6.23 -15.56
N THR A 167 -37.28 -7.06 -14.62
CA THR A 167 -38.14 -8.21 -14.91
C THR A 167 -39.59 -7.73 -15.04
#